data_AF-A0A2S7QNS0-F1
#
_entry.id   AF-A0A2S7QNS0-F1
#
_cell.length_a   1.000
_cell.length_b   1.000
_cell.length_c   1.000
_cell.angle_alpha   90.00
_cell.angle_beta   90.00
_cell.angle_gamma   90.00
#
_symmetry.space_group_name_H-M   'P 1'
#
loop_
_entity.id
_entity.type
_entity.pdbx_description
1 polymer ?
#
loop_
_entity_poly.entity_id
_entity_poly.type
_entity_poly.pdbx_seq_one_letter_code
_entity_poly.pdbx_strand_id
1 'polypeptide(L)'
;MATVVGSVSLVDAIVHILLERYWYHKLEKMYVGAWLLISFNVGVTALGQKSYKTVNESVLQSRSEMASPIQLTTEDFDVLTYTHTHSIMCMEPKKFRKYCPLDNDQGRPEGMKVPASCSKVGTLEVLPLELIQPILNLLDLQCLTDLRAVNWRARALVDSVPEYNALIQHFPDALRALLSTGMAVYFSASQILETLCTPDCIGCGQFGSLLDLFTAHRYCITCLVDVDGLFTMEASDAIKEFSLDSETMQKVPKLLTIPQYNSEGMFVRGRLSLVRMLSISVVQPQHDFSSVQNTTSLPPSGAPPQPSRPHSHQISDQVHERLLHEQHAYRTMSMLRVPLLDRRTGDLDWGVSCLACSFGPQDEGHGRCDPNNLYTKSGYIEHFQKCELSQRVRTKISECFHLGRREDEVCDVVVHFLINFTY
;
A
#
# COMPACT_ATOMS: atom_id res chain seq x y z
N MET A 1 29.69 30.88 -5.32
CA MET A 1 28.36 30.65 -4.71
C MET A 1 27.31 30.95 -5.76
N ALA A 2 26.77 29.91 -6.40
CA ALA A 2 25.51 29.97 -7.15
C ALA A 2 24.92 28.57 -7.08
N THR A 3 23.78 28.50 -6.40
CA THR A 3 22.95 27.33 -6.13
C THR A 3 22.36 26.77 -7.41
N VAL A 4 22.49 25.45 -7.60
CA VAL A 4 21.77 24.69 -8.62
C VAL A 4 20.32 24.56 -8.16
N VAL A 5 19.42 25.24 -8.87
CA VAL A 5 17.95 25.04 -8.76
C VAL A 5 17.62 23.82 -9.61
N GLY A 6 17.06 22.79 -8.97
CA GLY A 6 16.62 21.57 -9.65
C GLY A 6 15.46 21.86 -10.60
N SER A 7 15.59 21.38 -11.84
CA SER A 7 14.57 21.40 -12.88
C SER A 7 13.36 20.55 -12.44
N VAL A 8 12.22 21.19 -12.20
CA VAL A 8 10.91 20.52 -12.06
C VAL A 8 10.50 20.06 -13.46
N SER A 9 10.11 18.78 -13.61
CA SER A 9 9.67 18.25 -14.90
C SER A 9 8.30 18.86 -15.29
N LEU A 10 8.05 19.01 -16.60
CA LEU A 10 6.77 19.47 -17.14
C LEU A 10 5.59 18.66 -16.59
N VAL A 11 5.77 17.35 -16.43
CA VAL A 11 4.80 16.40 -15.90
C VAL A 11 4.46 16.71 -14.44
N ASP A 12 5.43 17.10 -13.62
CA ASP A 12 5.20 17.48 -12.21
C ASP A 12 4.37 18.76 -12.08
N ALA A 13 4.54 19.72 -13.00
CA ALA A 13 3.75 20.95 -13.03
C ALA A 13 2.29 20.68 -13.45
N ILE A 14 2.07 19.81 -14.44
CA ILE A 14 0.75 19.33 -14.86
C ILE A 14 0.04 18.65 -13.70
N VAL A 15 0.73 17.70 -13.04
CA VAL A 15 0.18 16.95 -11.90
C VAL A 15 -0.14 17.89 -10.75
N HIS A 16 0.69 18.90 -10.46
CA HIS A 16 0.38 19.87 -9.41
C HIS A 16 -0.87 20.70 -9.72
N ILE A 17 -0.99 21.24 -10.93
CA ILE A 17 -2.14 22.07 -11.34
C ILE A 17 -3.42 21.24 -11.39
N LEU A 18 -3.33 19.99 -11.88
CA LEU A 18 -4.47 19.08 -11.96
C LEU A 18 -4.86 18.50 -10.60
N LEU A 19 -3.90 18.21 -9.71
CA LEU A 19 -4.18 17.81 -8.33
C LEU A 19 -4.81 18.96 -7.56
N GLU A 20 -4.33 20.20 -7.69
CA GLU A 20 -4.96 21.36 -7.06
C GLU A 20 -6.41 21.53 -7.51
N ARG A 21 -6.70 21.42 -8.82
CA ARG A 21 -8.07 21.51 -9.35
C ARG A 21 -8.95 20.29 -9.01
N TYR A 22 -8.39 19.08 -9.00
CA TYR A 22 -9.08 17.85 -8.64
C TYR A 22 -9.43 17.82 -7.15
N TRP A 23 -8.50 18.22 -6.26
CA TRP A 23 -8.76 18.34 -4.83
C TRP A 23 -9.74 19.46 -4.52
N TYR A 24 -9.69 20.60 -5.22
CA TYR A 24 -10.70 21.66 -5.08
C TYR A 24 -12.10 21.13 -5.41
N HIS A 25 -12.24 20.40 -6.53
CA HIS A 25 -13.51 19.86 -7.00
C HIS A 25 -14.01 18.63 -6.18
N LYS A 26 -13.09 17.86 -5.57
CA LYS A 26 -13.42 16.71 -4.71
C LYS A 26 -13.68 17.11 -3.26
N LEU A 27 -13.03 18.16 -2.74
CA LEU A 27 -13.37 18.78 -1.46
C LEU A 27 -14.74 19.48 -1.52
N GLU A 28 -15.08 20.13 -2.63
CA GLU A 28 -16.44 20.65 -2.86
C GLU A 28 -17.49 19.52 -2.87
N LYS A 29 -17.19 18.35 -3.43
CA LYS A 29 -18.11 17.20 -3.45
C LYS A 29 -18.13 16.40 -2.14
N MET A 30 -17.05 16.37 -1.36
CA MET A 30 -17.04 15.81 -0.01
C MET A 30 -17.82 16.66 1.00
N TYR A 31 -17.89 17.98 0.81
CA TYR A 31 -18.68 18.87 1.68
C TYR A 31 -20.16 19.01 1.28
N VAL A 32 -20.54 18.68 0.05
CA VAL A 32 -21.94 18.74 -0.41
C VAL A 32 -22.69 17.40 -0.23
N GLY A 33 -21.98 16.30 0.03
CA GLY A 33 -22.57 14.99 0.35
C GLY A 33 -23.27 14.89 1.72
N ALA A 34 -23.16 15.90 2.58
CA ALA A 34 -23.77 15.93 3.90
C ALA A 34 -25.22 16.49 3.93
N TRP A 35 -25.80 16.88 2.77
CA TRP A 35 -27.14 17.49 2.70
C TRP A 35 -28.23 16.64 2.03
N LEU A 36 -27.94 15.40 1.60
CA LEU A 36 -28.93 14.51 0.97
C LEU A 36 -29.18 13.19 1.72
N LEU A 37 -29.03 13.20 3.05
CA LEU A 37 -29.53 12.14 3.95
C LEU A 37 -30.92 12.45 4.55
N ILE A 38 -31.67 13.37 3.96
CA ILE A 38 -33.07 13.62 4.34
C ILE A 38 -33.95 13.40 3.11
N SER A 39 -34.24 12.13 2.80
CA SER A 39 -35.54 11.65 2.26
C SER A 39 -35.53 10.12 2.07
N PHE A 40 -35.96 9.42 3.12
CA PHE A 40 -36.93 8.30 3.11
C PHE A 40 -36.75 7.13 2.12
N ASN A 41 -36.30 5.99 2.70
CA ASN A 41 -36.97 4.67 2.74
C ASN A 41 -38.10 4.40 1.71
N VAL A 42 -37.89 3.44 0.79
CA VAL A 42 -38.84 2.35 0.44
C VAL A 42 -38.07 1.21 -0.26
N GLY A 43 -38.27 -0.05 0.18
CA GLY A 43 -38.40 -1.17 -0.76
C GLY A 43 -37.36 -2.29 -0.71
N VAL A 44 -37.76 -3.40 -0.08
CA VAL A 44 -37.05 -4.68 0.11
C VAL A 44 -37.06 -5.54 -1.17
N THR A 45 -36.13 -6.53 -1.22
CA THR A 45 -36.11 -7.80 -2.00
C THR A 45 -35.45 -7.71 -3.40
N ALA A 46 -34.59 -8.62 -3.87
CA ALA A 46 -34.34 -10.02 -3.52
C ALA A 46 -32.93 -10.49 -3.99
N LEU A 47 -32.33 -11.42 -3.22
CA LEU A 47 -31.64 -12.66 -3.60
C LEU A 47 -30.83 -12.74 -4.93
N GLY A 48 -29.58 -13.19 -4.82
CA GLY A 48 -29.05 -14.15 -5.81
C GLY A 48 -27.55 -14.14 -6.11
N GLN A 49 -26.80 -14.93 -5.33
CA GLN A 49 -25.67 -15.77 -5.75
C GLN A 49 -24.47 -15.21 -6.55
N LYS A 50 -23.32 -15.31 -5.87
CA LYS A 50 -21.95 -15.57 -6.38
C LYS A 50 -21.89 -16.30 -7.74
N SER A 51 -20.99 -15.84 -8.59
CA SER A 51 -20.29 -16.70 -9.56
C SER A 51 -18.87 -16.19 -9.79
N TYR A 52 -17.91 -16.72 -9.03
CA TYR A 52 -16.54 -16.84 -9.50
C TYR A 52 -16.57 -17.84 -10.67
N LYS A 53 -16.41 -17.35 -11.90
CA LYS A 53 -16.17 -18.19 -13.07
C LYS A 53 -14.89 -17.73 -13.74
N THR A 54 -13.90 -18.60 -13.60
CA THR A 54 -12.94 -19.03 -14.63
C THR A 54 -13.31 -18.49 -16.02
N VAL A 55 -12.51 -17.56 -16.54
CA VAL A 55 -12.52 -17.22 -17.96
C VAL A 55 -11.30 -17.88 -18.57
N ASN A 56 -11.48 -19.12 -19.00
CA ASN A 56 -10.70 -19.72 -20.07
C ASN A 56 -11.67 -20.52 -20.94
N GLU A 57 -11.45 -20.44 -22.25
CA GLU A 57 -12.10 -21.21 -23.33
C GLU A 57 -13.48 -20.73 -23.83
N SER A 58 -13.53 -19.52 -24.42
CA SER A 58 -14.44 -19.24 -25.54
C SER A 58 -14.04 -18.03 -26.39
N VAL A 59 -12.75 -17.82 -26.66
CA VAL A 59 -12.28 -16.89 -27.71
C VAL A 59 -11.38 -17.66 -28.66
N LEU A 60 -11.99 -18.51 -29.47
CA LEU A 60 -11.31 -19.27 -30.52
C LEU A 60 -12.16 -19.28 -31.80
N GLN A 61 -12.78 -18.15 -32.18
CA GLN A 61 -13.24 -17.94 -33.56
C GLN A 61 -13.66 -16.49 -33.85
N SER A 62 -12.69 -15.58 -33.83
CA SER A 62 -12.69 -14.39 -34.69
C SER A 62 -11.28 -13.81 -34.68
N ARG A 63 -10.42 -14.35 -35.54
CA ARG A 63 -9.05 -13.88 -35.72
C ARG A 63 -9.13 -12.59 -36.56
N SER A 64 -9.44 -11.46 -35.91
CA SER A 64 -9.16 -10.16 -36.49
C SER A 64 -7.65 -9.93 -36.43
N GLU A 65 -7.12 -9.34 -37.50
CA GLU A 65 -5.71 -9.02 -37.64
C GLU A 65 -5.26 -8.16 -36.45
N MET A 66 -4.48 -8.73 -35.52
CA MET A 66 -3.83 -7.93 -34.49
C MET A 66 -2.83 -7.03 -35.19
N ALA A 67 -3.13 -5.74 -35.24
CA ALA A 67 -2.15 -4.71 -35.56
C ALA A 67 -0.90 -4.95 -34.69
N SER A 68 0.28 -4.78 -35.27
CA SER A 68 1.55 -4.90 -34.55
C SER A 68 1.50 -4.06 -33.27
N PRO A 69 2.04 -4.55 -32.12
CA PRO A 69 2.04 -3.81 -30.87
C PRO A 69 2.59 -2.41 -31.07
N ILE A 70 1.83 -1.39 -30.64
CA ILE A 70 2.24 -0.01 -30.81
C ILE A 70 3.47 0.21 -29.92
N GLN A 71 4.62 0.51 -30.53
CA GLN A 71 5.84 0.82 -29.77
C GLN A 71 5.76 2.25 -29.21
N LEU A 72 6.06 2.38 -27.92
CA LEU A 72 6.19 3.65 -27.20
C LEU A 72 7.67 4.03 -27.09
N THR A 73 8.01 5.26 -27.43
CA THR A 73 9.32 5.83 -27.09
C THR A 73 9.36 6.19 -25.59
N THR A 74 10.55 6.51 -25.07
CA THR A 74 10.66 7.02 -23.69
C THR A 74 9.93 8.35 -23.53
N GLU A 75 10.02 9.24 -24.53
CA GLU A 75 9.30 10.52 -24.52
C GLU A 75 7.78 10.31 -24.51
N ASP A 76 7.26 9.39 -25.32
CA ASP A 76 5.83 9.02 -25.29
C ASP A 76 5.42 8.53 -23.89
N PHE A 77 6.26 7.67 -23.27
CA PHE A 77 5.98 7.14 -21.95
C PHE A 77 5.90 8.26 -20.89
N ASP A 78 6.86 9.18 -20.90
CA ASP A 78 6.96 10.24 -19.91
C ASP A 78 5.79 11.23 -19.99
N VAL A 79 5.32 11.56 -21.20
CA VAL A 79 4.19 12.50 -21.38
C VAL A 79 2.81 11.87 -21.20
N LEU A 80 2.68 10.55 -21.36
CA LEU A 80 1.41 9.83 -21.19
C LEU A 80 1.18 9.29 -19.78
N THR A 81 2.21 9.35 -18.93
CA THR A 81 2.16 8.84 -17.58
C THR A 81 2.54 9.89 -16.55
N TYR A 82 2.26 9.62 -15.28
CA TYR A 82 2.78 10.44 -14.20
C TYR A 82 3.02 9.64 -12.94
N THR A 83 4.02 10.04 -12.15
CA THR A 83 4.33 9.44 -10.86
C THR A 83 3.68 10.21 -9.72
N HIS A 84 3.00 9.52 -8.82
CA HIS A 84 2.49 10.13 -7.60
C HIS A 84 3.65 10.33 -6.61
N THR A 85 4.23 11.53 -6.57
CA THR A 85 5.35 11.88 -5.68
C THR A 85 4.95 11.92 -4.19
N HIS A 86 3.67 12.08 -3.91
CA HIS A 86 3.09 12.12 -2.57
C HIS A 86 1.81 11.29 -2.51
N SER A 87 1.70 10.38 -1.54
CA SER A 87 0.43 9.75 -1.20
C SER A 87 -0.11 10.44 0.03
N ILE A 88 -1.06 11.35 -0.14
CA ILE A 88 -1.74 12.07 0.96
C ILE A 88 -2.43 11.10 1.93
N MET A 89 -2.74 9.88 1.44
CA MET A 89 -3.49 8.87 2.18
C MET A 89 -2.63 8.12 3.20
N CYS A 90 -1.36 7.81 2.90
CA CYS A 90 -0.55 6.84 3.64
C CYS A 90 0.64 7.49 4.37
N MET A 91 1.31 6.71 5.24
CA MET A 91 2.48 7.20 5.97
C MET A 91 3.60 7.60 4.99
N GLU A 92 4.09 8.84 5.11
CA GLU A 92 5.14 9.35 4.22
C GLU A 92 6.55 9.02 4.75
N PRO A 93 7.39 8.36 3.93
CA PRO A 93 8.78 8.02 4.25
C PRO A 93 9.63 9.19 4.80
N LYS A 94 9.52 10.38 4.19
CA LYS A 94 10.36 11.56 4.51
C LYS A 94 10.18 12.09 5.94
N LYS A 95 9.04 11.83 6.60
CA LYS A 95 8.79 12.30 7.98
C LYS A 95 9.49 11.44 9.03
N PHE A 96 9.77 10.17 8.73
CA PHE A 96 10.35 9.25 9.72
C PHE A 96 11.76 9.60 10.13
N ARG A 97 12.61 10.06 9.20
CA ARG A 97 14.01 10.38 9.50
C ARG A 97 14.17 11.38 10.65
N LYS A 98 13.21 12.29 10.83
CA LYS A 98 13.21 13.28 11.92
C LYS A 98 12.83 12.69 13.28
N TYR A 99 11.89 11.74 13.31
CA TYR A 99 11.27 11.25 14.54
C TYR A 99 11.71 9.85 14.96
N CYS A 100 12.32 9.10 14.04
CA CYS A 100 12.91 7.78 14.26
C CYS A 100 14.23 7.70 13.46
N PRO A 101 15.31 8.36 13.92
CA PRO A 101 16.60 8.27 13.26
C PRO A 101 17.11 6.83 13.38
N LEU A 102 17.60 6.26 12.27
CA LEU A 102 18.32 4.99 12.33
C LEU A 102 19.75 5.29 12.76
N ASP A 103 20.33 4.45 13.62
CA ASP A 103 21.76 4.51 13.91
C ASP A 103 22.62 4.25 12.65
N ASN A 104 22.01 3.68 11.60
CA ASN A 104 22.54 3.58 10.23
C ASN A 104 22.81 4.94 9.55
N ASP A 105 22.07 6.00 9.90
CA ASP A 105 22.13 7.30 9.21
C ASP A 105 23.30 8.17 9.66
N GLN A 106 23.86 7.87 10.83
CA GLN A 106 25.02 8.57 11.35
C GLN A 106 26.24 8.02 10.62
N GLY A 107 26.58 8.68 9.51
CA GLY A 107 27.83 8.43 8.79
C GLY A 107 28.96 8.29 9.80
N ARG A 108 29.68 7.15 9.74
CA ARG A 108 30.91 6.98 10.52
C ARG A 108 31.74 8.24 10.30
N PRO A 109 32.12 9.01 11.33
CA PRO A 109 33.16 10.00 11.16
C PRO A 109 34.36 9.24 10.58
N GLU A 110 34.87 9.65 9.41
CA GLU A 110 35.97 8.94 8.74
C GLU A 110 37.20 8.77 9.66
N GLY A 111 37.34 9.63 10.68
CA GLY A 111 38.38 9.58 11.72
C GLY A 111 38.10 8.69 12.93
N MET A 112 36.94 8.02 13.02
CA MET A 112 36.55 7.19 14.17
C MET A 112 36.10 5.78 13.72
N LYS A 113 36.82 5.20 12.76
CA LYS A 113 36.80 3.74 12.56
C LYS A 113 37.52 3.11 13.75
N VAL A 114 36.87 3.03 14.92
CA VAL A 114 37.27 2.03 15.92
C VAL A 114 37.20 0.70 15.16
N PRO A 115 38.33 0.02 14.94
CA PRO A 115 38.29 -1.19 14.15
C PRO A 115 37.40 -2.18 14.91
N ALA A 116 36.50 -2.86 14.19
CA ALA A 116 35.64 -3.89 14.78
C ALA A 116 36.45 -4.98 15.54
N SER A 117 37.77 -4.98 15.38
CA SER A 117 38.75 -5.82 16.07
C SER A 117 38.94 -5.54 17.56
N CYS A 118 38.48 -4.41 18.12
CA CYS A 118 38.68 -4.12 19.56
C CYS A 118 37.58 -4.70 20.47
N SER A 119 36.46 -5.17 19.92
CA SER A 119 35.35 -5.76 20.68
C SER A 119 35.09 -7.18 20.22
N LYS A 120 34.84 -8.11 21.15
CA LYS A 120 34.45 -9.49 20.84
C LYS A 120 32.94 -9.67 20.99
N VAL A 121 32.33 -10.57 20.21
CA VAL A 121 30.91 -10.98 20.40
C VAL A 121 30.79 -12.17 21.37
N GLY A 122 31.85 -12.45 22.13
CA GLY A 122 31.89 -13.56 23.06
C GLY A 122 31.83 -14.91 22.34
N THR A 123 31.04 -15.84 22.86
CA THR A 123 30.96 -17.24 22.39
C THR A 123 30.48 -17.36 20.94
N LEU A 124 29.79 -16.36 20.39
CA LEU A 124 29.38 -16.32 18.98
C LEU A 124 30.57 -16.34 18.02
N GLU A 125 31.76 -15.88 18.44
CA GLU A 125 32.98 -15.93 17.61
C GLU A 125 33.52 -17.33 17.37
N VAL A 126 33.03 -18.34 18.10
CA VAL A 126 33.37 -19.75 17.85
C VAL A 126 32.77 -20.22 16.53
N LEU A 127 31.67 -19.61 16.09
CA LEU A 127 31.02 -19.96 14.83
C LEU A 127 31.71 -19.27 13.64
N PRO A 128 31.93 -19.98 12.53
CA PRO A 128 32.37 -19.36 11.29
C PRO A 128 31.27 -18.42 10.74
N LEU A 129 31.66 -17.43 9.95
CA LEU A 129 30.76 -16.38 9.44
C LEU A 129 29.59 -16.96 8.64
N GLU A 130 29.85 -18.05 7.93
CA GLU A 130 28.91 -18.80 7.11
C GLU A 130 27.78 -19.43 7.92
N LEU A 131 27.96 -19.61 9.24
CA LEU A 131 26.89 -20.05 10.14
C LEU A 131 26.23 -18.87 10.86
N ILE A 132 27.00 -17.83 11.17
CA ILE A 132 26.47 -16.62 11.81
C ILE A 132 25.48 -15.90 10.89
N GLN A 133 25.83 -15.70 9.62
CA GLN A 133 24.98 -14.94 8.69
C GLN A 133 23.58 -15.57 8.49
N PRO A 134 23.42 -16.89 8.26
CA PRO A 134 22.11 -17.52 8.23
C PRO A 134 21.34 -17.37 9.55
N ILE A 135 22.00 -17.50 10.71
CA ILE A 135 21.36 -17.30 12.01
C ILE A 135 20.82 -15.87 12.13
N LEU A 136 21.61 -14.88 11.73
CA LEU A 136 21.17 -13.48 11.73
C LEU A 136 20.01 -13.25 10.76
N ASN A 137 19.99 -13.91 9.60
CA ASN A 137 18.86 -13.81 8.65
C ASN A 137 17.54 -14.42 9.18
N LEU A 138 17.60 -15.28 10.19
CA LEU A 138 16.41 -15.81 10.87
C LEU A 138 15.86 -14.88 11.95
N LEU A 139 16.64 -13.89 12.38
CA LEU A 139 16.20 -12.92 13.39
C LEU A 139 15.24 -11.91 12.78
N ASP A 140 14.30 -11.45 13.61
CA ASP A 140 13.44 -10.33 13.26
C ASP A 140 14.23 -9.01 13.24
N LEU A 141 13.64 -8.00 12.60
CA LEU A 141 14.28 -6.69 12.43
C LEU A 141 14.57 -6.00 13.77
N GLN A 142 13.73 -6.19 14.79
CA GLN A 142 13.96 -5.62 16.11
C GLN A 142 15.19 -6.25 16.77
N CYS A 143 15.26 -7.58 16.80
CA CYS A 143 16.39 -8.34 17.30
C CYS A 143 17.70 -7.99 16.59
N LEU A 144 17.66 -7.81 15.26
CA LEU A 144 18.83 -7.37 14.49
C LEU A 144 19.30 -5.97 14.93
N THR A 145 18.39 -5.01 15.08
CA THR A 145 18.75 -3.66 15.54
C THR A 145 19.24 -3.63 16.99
N ASP A 146 18.66 -4.45 17.86
CA ASP A 146 19.06 -4.55 19.27
C ASP A 146 20.46 -5.17 19.38
N LEU A 147 20.72 -6.26 18.64
CA LEU A 147 22.04 -6.90 18.57
C LEU A 147 23.10 -5.93 18.02
N ARG A 148 22.73 -5.15 17.00
CA ARG A 148 23.59 -4.13 16.41
C ARG A 148 24.00 -3.05 17.42
N ALA A 149 23.15 -2.75 18.40
CA ALA A 149 23.42 -1.78 19.45
C ALA A 149 24.32 -2.31 20.59
N VAL A 150 24.55 -3.62 20.69
CA VAL A 150 25.31 -4.23 21.79
C VAL A 150 26.79 -3.83 21.77
N ASN A 151 27.48 -4.00 20.63
CA ASN A 151 28.87 -3.59 20.46
C ASN A 151 29.26 -3.45 18.97
N TRP A 152 30.50 -3.02 18.71
CA TRP A 152 30.99 -2.63 17.38
C TRP A 152 31.16 -3.85 16.47
N ARG A 153 31.52 -5.00 17.05
CA ARG A 153 31.67 -6.25 16.32
C ARG A 153 30.32 -6.88 15.98
N ALA A 154 29.36 -6.85 16.90
CA ALA A 154 27.97 -7.25 16.64
C ALA A 154 27.34 -6.36 15.56
N ARG A 155 27.58 -5.03 15.63
CA ARG A 155 27.21 -4.10 14.55
C ARG A 155 27.79 -4.50 13.21
N ALA A 156 29.09 -4.78 13.16
CA ALA A 156 29.76 -5.21 11.92
C ALA A 156 29.24 -6.55 11.38
N LEU A 157 28.81 -7.48 12.26
CA LEU A 157 28.19 -8.74 11.82
C LEU A 157 26.82 -8.48 11.19
N VAL A 158 25.95 -7.72 11.85
CA VAL A 158 24.62 -7.38 11.32
C VAL A 158 24.75 -6.59 10.01
N ASP A 159 25.65 -5.62 9.93
CA ASP A 159 25.92 -4.85 8.70
C ASP A 159 26.47 -5.71 7.55
N SER A 160 27.02 -6.88 7.86
CA SER A 160 27.52 -7.83 6.86
C SER A 160 26.44 -8.76 6.31
N VAL A 161 25.23 -8.76 6.87
CA VAL A 161 24.09 -9.52 6.36
C VAL A 161 23.57 -8.84 5.10
N PRO A 162 23.62 -9.48 3.92
CA PRO A 162 23.28 -8.83 2.65
C PRO A 162 21.85 -8.27 2.61
N GLU A 163 20.87 -9.03 3.11
CA GLU A 163 19.47 -8.66 3.07
C GLU A 163 19.16 -7.47 3.98
N TYR A 164 19.73 -7.45 5.19
CA TYR A 164 19.63 -6.31 6.08
C TYR A 164 20.30 -5.07 5.48
N ASN A 165 21.50 -5.23 4.93
CA ASN A 165 22.24 -4.14 4.30
C ASN A 165 21.46 -3.53 3.12
N ALA A 166 20.95 -4.37 2.22
CA ALA A 166 20.13 -3.93 1.09
C ALA A 166 18.85 -3.21 1.55
N LEU A 167 18.20 -3.69 2.62
CA LEU A 167 17.03 -3.03 3.20
C LEU A 167 17.37 -1.62 3.70
N ILE A 168 18.48 -1.45 4.41
CA ILE A 168 18.95 -0.13 4.88
C ILE A 168 19.29 0.79 3.71
N GLN A 169 19.95 0.24 2.69
CA GLN A 169 20.42 1.02 1.55
C GLN A 169 19.25 1.56 0.71
N HIS A 170 18.26 0.72 0.44
CA HIS A 170 17.19 1.03 -0.53
C HIS A 170 15.87 1.45 0.13
N PHE A 171 15.58 0.97 1.34
CA PHE A 171 14.29 1.16 2.02
C PHE A 171 14.43 1.49 3.52
N PRO A 172 15.26 2.47 3.90
CA PRO A 172 15.46 2.78 5.31
C PRO A 172 14.17 3.24 5.99
N ASP A 173 13.24 3.85 5.24
CA ASP A 173 11.94 4.27 5.77
C ASP A 173 10.98 3.11 6.04
N ALA A 174 11.10 1.98 5.33
CA ALA A 174 10.35 0.77 5.67
C ALA A 174 10.80 0.22 7.02
N LEU A 175 12.12 0.18 7.26
CA LEU A 175 12.64 -0.21 8.57
C LEU A 175 12.19 0.77 9.66
N ARG A 176 12.29 2.08 9.43
CA ARG A 176 11.81 3.09 10.41
C ARG A 176 10.34 2.91 10.72
N ALA A 177 9.51 2.65 9.71
CA ALA A 177 8.08 2.42 9.90
C ALA A 177 7.82 1.21 10.77
N LEU A 178 8.46 0.07 10.47
CA LEU A 178 8.30 -1.16 11.23
C LEU A 178 8.79 -1.01 12.68
N LEU A 179 9.94 -0.40 12.92
CA LEU A 179 10.45 -0.15 14.27
C LEU A 179 9.57 0.83 15.03
N SER A 180 9.23 1.97 14.42
CA SER A 180 8.44 3.02 15.07
C SER A 180 7.08 2.50 15.49
N THR A 181 6.46 1.68 14.64
CA THR A 181 5.10 1.16 14.86
C THR A 181 5.04 -0.09 15.73
N GLY A 182 6.21 -0.63 16.14
CA GLY A 182 6.30 -1.86 16.93
C GLY A 182 6.10 -3.15 16.13
N MET A 183 6.11 -3.07 14.80
CA MET A 183 5.88 -4.20 13.90
C MET A 183 7.17 -4.92 13.47
N ALA A 184 8.35 -4.38 13.77
CA ALA A 184 9.64 -4.98 13.41
C ALA A 184 9.88 -6.39 13.99
N VAL A 185 9.23 -6.73 15.11
CA VAL A 185 9.36 -8.04 15.79
C VAL A 185 8.75 -9.20 15.00
N TYR A 186 7.94 -8.92 13.96
CA TYR A 186 7.22 -9.95 13.21
C TYR A 186 7.89 -10.35 11.89
N PHE A 187 8.91 -9.63 11.45
CA PHE A 187 9.47 -9.78 10.11
C PHE A 187 10.99 -9.84 10.13
N SER A 188 11.57 -10.70 9.30
CA SER A 188 13.00 -10.69 9.01
C SER A 188 13.36 -9.71 7.89
N ALA A 189 14.63 -9.35 7.77
CA ALA A 189 15.12 -8.52 6.67
C ALA A 189 14.86 -9.17 5.30
N SER A 190 15.05 -10.48 5.18
CA SER A 190 14.83 -11.23 3.94
C SER A 190 13.37 -11.17 3.49
N GLN A 191 12.42 -11.35 4.41
CA GLN A 191 10.99 -11.28 4.10
C GLN A 191 10.58 -9.91 3.56
N ILE A 192 10.99 -8.84 4.24
CA ILE A 192 10.67 -7.48 3.78
C ILE A 192 11.33 -7.19 2.43
N LEU A 193 12.59 -7.57 2.25
CA LEU A 193 13.30 -7.33 0.99
C LEU A 193 12.68 -8.13 -0.17
N GLU A 194 12.27 -9.37 0.06
CA GLU A 194 11.56 -10.19 -0.94
C GLU A 194 10.25 -9.52 -1.37
N THR A 195 9.43 -9.10 -0.41
CA THR A 195 8.22 -8.32 -0.67
C THR A 195 8.54 -7.08 -1.51
N LEU A 196 9.55 -6.30 -1.14
CA LEU A 196 9.88 -5.04 -1.80
C LEU A 196 10.49 -5.22 -3.20
N CYS A 197 10.94 -6.44 -3.54
CA CYS A 197 11.40 -6.81 -4.88
C CYS A 197 10.30 -7.47 -5.73
N THR A 198 9.11 -7.70 -5.17
CA THR A 198 7.97 -8.26 -5.88
C THR A 198 6.97 -7.13 -6.19
N PRO A 199 6.53 -6.95 -7.44
CA PRO A 199 5.66 -5.81 -7.80
C PRO A 199 4.20 -6.02 -7.40
N ASP A 200 3.78 -7.25 -7.19
CA ASP A 200 2.36 -7.61 -7.24
C ASP A 200 1.61 -7.30 -5.95
N CYS A 201 0.40 -6.77 -6.12
CA CYS A 201 -0.61 -6.65 -5.10
C CYS A 201 -1.13 -8.05 -4.76
N ILE A 202 -1.10 -8.42 -3.48
CA ILE A 202 -1.58 -9.73 -3.03
C ILE A 202 -3.08 -9.95 -3.30
N GLY A 203 -3.87 -8.86 -3.41
CA GLY A 203 -5.31 -8.93 -3.66
C GLY A 203 -5.70 -9.14 -5.13
N CYS A 204 -4.98 -8.50 -6.07
CA CYS A 204 -5.40 -8.45 -7.48
C CYS A 204 -4.30 -8.71 -8.51
N GLY A 205 -3.03 -8.85 -8.08
CA GLY A 205 -1.88 -9.04 -8.97
C GLY A 205 -1.44 -7.80 -9.76
N GLN A 206 -2.12 -6.66 -9.64
CA GLN A 206 -1.65 -5.38 -10.21
C GLN A 206 -0.52 -4.79 -9.36
N PHE A 207 0.11 -3.70 -9.79
CA PHE A 207 1.21 -3.10 -9.02
C PHE A 207 0.77 -2.68 -7.61
N GLY A 208 1.41 -3.26 -6.59
CA GLY A 208 1.18 -2.95 -5.18
C GLY A 208 2.08 -1.81 -4.73
N SER A 209 1.56 -0.59 -4.70
CA SER A 209 2.34 0.61 -4.32
C SER A 209 2.44 0.83 -2.80
N LEU A 210 1.74 0.03 -2.01
CA LEU A 210 1.63 0.15 -0.56
C LEU A 210 2.11 -1.12 0.12
N LEU A 211 2.91 -1.00 1.17
CA LEU A 211 3.28 -2.07 2.08
C LEU A 211 2.36 -2.03 3.31
N ASP A 212 1.69 -3.13 3.59
CA ASP A 212 0.96 -3.34 4.83
C ASP A 212 1.92 -3.69 5.97
N LEU A 213 2.00 -2.84 6.98
CA LEU A 213 2.89 -3.08 8.13
C LEU A 213 2.41 -4.23 9.04
N PHE A 214 1.15 -4.66 8.96
CA PHE A 214 0.67 -5.81 9.72
C PHE A 214 1.11 -7.14 9.14
N THR A 215 1.24 -7.24 7.81
CA THR A 215 1.43 -8.53 7.13
C THR A 215 2.65 -8.56 6.22
N ALA A 216 3.31 -7.42 6.00
CA ALA A 216 4.39 -7.25 5.05
C ALA A 216 4.05 -7.69 3.61
N HIS A 217 2.78 -7.57 3.21
CA HIS A 217 2.36 -7.75 1.83
C HIS A 217 2.16 -6.41 1.13
N ARG A 218 2.25 -6.45 -0.20
CA ARG A 218 1.94 -5.28 -1.03
C ARG A 218 0.48 -5.25 -1.43
N TYR A 219 -0.09 -4.06 -1.43
CA TYR A 219 -1.45 -3.79 -1.89
C TYR A 219 -1.46 -2.60 -2.84
N CYS A 220 -2.34 -2.63 -3.83
CA CYS A 220 -2.69 -1.44 -4.60
C CYS A 220 -3.70 -0.59 -3.81
N ILE A 221 -3.91 0.65 -4.27
CA ILE A 221 -4.83 1.60 -3.62
C ILE A 221 -6.27 1.08 -3.63
N THR A 222 -6.70 0.47 -4.73
CA THR A 222 -8.05 -0.10 -4.86
C THR A 222 -8.27 -1.24 -3.85
N CYS A 223 -7.35 -2.20 -3.77
CA CYS A 223 -7.45 -3.29 -2.80
C CYS A 223 -7.36 -2.81 -1.34
N LEU A 224 -6.65 -1.71 -1.05
CA LEU A 224 -6.66 -1.12 0.30
C LEU A 224 -8.09 -0.75 0.75
N VAL A 225 -8.92 -0.31 -0.18
CA VAL A 225 -10.31 0.12 0.07
C VAL A 225 -11.27 -1.06 0.03
N ASP A 226 -11.04 -2.04 -0.84
CA ASP A 226 -12.03 -3.08 -1.12
C ASP A 226 -11.82 -4.38 -0.33
N VAL A 227 -10.60 -4.65 0.15
CA VAL A 227 -10.32 -5.92 0.85
C VAL A 227 -10.75 -5.84 2.31
N ASP A 228 -11.77 -6.60 2.66
CA ASP A 228 -12.28 -6.72 4.04
C ASP A 228 -11.21 -7.16 5.04
N GLY A 229 -10.24 -7.97 4.59
CA GLY A 229 -9.14 -8.40 5.44
C GLY A 229 -8.24 -7.28 5.96
N LEU A 230 -8.34 -6.09 5.38
CA LEU A 230 -7.65 -4.89 5.80
C LEU A 230 -8.48 -4.03 6.76
N PHE A 231 -9.64 -4.48 7.26
CA PHE A 231 -10.34 -3.73 8.29
C PHE A 231 -9.48 -3.55 9.54
N THR A 232 -9.26 -2.28 9.90
CA THR A 232 -8.47 -1.86 11.05
C THR A 232 -9.34 -1.03 11.98
N MET A 233 -9.14 -1.23 13.28
CA MET A 233 -9.80 -0.45 14.32
C MET A 233 -8.84 -0.17 15.48
N GLU A 234 -9.23 0.75 16.37
CA GLU A 234 -8.49 0.98 17.61
C GLU A 234 -8.62 -0.24 18.54
N ALA A 235 -7.52 -0.60 19.20
CA ALA A 235 -7.46 -1.66 20.19
C ALA A 235 -8.51 -1.49 21.30
N SER A 236 -8.77 -0.26 21.72
CA SER A 236 -9.76 0.05 22.78
C SER A 236 -11.19 -0.27 22.34
N ASP A 237 -11.51 -0.09 21.06
CA ASP A 237 -12.81 -0.43 20.49
C ASP A 237 -12.92 -1.93 20.22
N ALA A 238 -11.84 -2.58 19.80
CA ALA A 238 -11.80 -4.03 19.64
C ALA A 238 -12.10 -4.76 20.97
N ILE A 239 -11.53 -4.29 22.08
CA ILE A 239 -11.80 -4.86 23.41
C ILE A 239 -13.28 -4.76 23.76
N LYS A 240 -13.91 -3.62 23.48
CA LYS A 240 -15.33 -3.38 23.78
C LYS A 240 -16.25 -4.22 22.90
N GLU A 241 -16.01 -4.20 21.58
CA GLU A 241 -16.90 -4.82 20.60
C GLU A 241 -16.84 -6.34 20.65
N PHE A 242 -15.65 -6.90 20.80
CA PHE A 242 -15.45 -8.35 20.81
C PHE A 242 -15.34 -8.93 22.23
N SER A 243 -15.53 -8.11 23.28
CA SER A 243 -15.41 -8.54 24.68
C SER A 243 -14.10 -9.28 24.97
N LEU A 244 -12.97 -8.79 24.41
CA LEU A 244 -11.67 -9.45 24.53
C LEU A 244 -11.09 -9.23 25.92
N ASP A 245 -10.64 -10.32 26.55
CA ASP A 245 -9.84 -10.21 27.77
C ASP A 245 -8.42 -9.69 27.49
N SER A 246 -7.74 -9.28 28.56
CA SER A 246 -6.39 -8.72 28.49
C SER A 246 -5.37 -9.73 27.94
N GLU A 247 -5.53 -11.02 28.21
CA GLU A 247 -4.59 -12.07 27.80
C GLU A 247 -4.66 -12.33 26.28
N THR A 248 -5.88 -12.47 25.77
CA THR A 248 -6.21 -12.58 24.35
C THR A 248 -5.68 -11.37 23.59
N MET A 249 -5.93 -10.18 24.13
CA MET A 249 -5.48 -8.94 23.51
C MET A 249 -3.96 -8.77 23.53
N GLN A 250 -3.21 -9.41 24.44
CA GLN A 250 -1.74 -9.42 24.38
C GLN A 250 -1.20 -10.23 23.20
N LYS A 251 -1.93 -11.26 22.76
CA LYS A 251 -1.55 -12.14 21.65
C LYS A 251 -1.86 -11.52 20.28
N VAL A 252 -2.73 -10.52 20.21
CA VAL A 252 -3.08 -9.82 18.97
C VAL A 252 -1.98 -8.82 18.60
N PRO A 253 -1.43 -8.87 17.36
CA PRO A 253 -0.49 -7.87 16.88
C PRO A 253 -1.09 -6.46 16.92
N LYS A 254 -0.39 -5.52 17.55
CA LYS A 254 -0.80 -4.12 17.68
C LYS A 254 0.18 -3.22 16.95
N LEU A 255 -0.35 -2.44 16.02
CA LEU A 255 0.39 -1.40 15.33
C LEU A 255 0.16 -0.08 16.04
N LEU A 256 1.23 0.53 16.55
CA LEU A 256 1.15 1.85 17.15
C LEU A 256 1.35 2.92 16.06
N THR A 257 0.35 3.75 15.77
CA THR A 257 0.46 4.76 14.69
C THR A 257 1.62 5.71 14.93
N ILE A 258 2.17 6.30 13.88
CA ILE A 258 3.26 7.28 14.03
C ILE A 258 2.69 8.57 14.64
N PRO A 259 3.43 9.25 15.53
CA PRO A 259 3.04 10.57 15.99
C PRO A 259 2.80 11.54 14.83
N GLN A 260 1.65 12.21 14.84
CA GLN A 260 1.34 13.25 13.88
C GLN A 260 1.82 14.60 14.40
N TYR A 261 2.56 15.31 13.56
CA TYR A 261 3.03 16.66 13.82
C TYR A 261 2.47 17.60 12.75
N ASN A 262 2.10 18.82 13.14
CA ASN A 262 1.69 19.86 12.18
C ASN A 262 2.92 20.41 11.42
N SER A 263 2.69 21.34 10.49
CA SER A 263 3.74 22.02 9.72
C SER A 263 4.78 22.74 10.60
N GLU A 264 4.40 23.12 11.82
CA GLU A 264 5.26 23.78 12.81
C GLU A 264 6.03 22.77 13.69
N GLY A 265 5.82 21.47 13.47
CA GLY A 265 6.47 20.41 14.24
C GLY A 265 5.87 20.19 15.64
N MET A 266 4.73 20.82 15.94
CA MET A 266 4.00 20.59 17.18
C MET A 266 3.24 19.27 17.12
N PHE A 267 3.21 18.56 18.26
CA PHE A 267 2.45 17.33 18.44
C PHE A 267 0.94 17.60 18.35
N VAL A 268 0.27 16.94 17.41
CA VAL A 268 -1.16 17.19 17.13
C VAL A 268 -2.06 16.19 17.82
N ARG A 269 -1.68 14.91 17.84
CA ARG A 269 -2.52 13.83 18.38
C ARG A 269 -1.67 12.68 18.94
N GLY A 270 -2.21 12.08 20.01
CA GLY A 270 -1.76 10.80 20.56
C GLY A 270 -1.58 9.72 19.50
N ARG A 271 -0.59 8.84 19.71
CA ARG A 271 -0.46 7.62 18.93
C ARG A 271 -1.64 6.70 19.25
N LEU A 272 -2.26 6.13 18.22
CA LEU A 272 -3.35 5.17 18.36
C LEU A 272 -2.76 3.75 18.31
N SER A 273 -3.29 2.84 19.13
CA SER A 273 -2.99 1.43 19.02
C SER A 273 -4.04 0.79 18.11
N LEU A 274 -3.62 0.35 16.93
CA LEU A 274 -4.47 -0.24 15.91
C LEU A 274 -4.32 -1.75 15.89
N VAL A 275 -5.39 -2.44 15.50
CA VAL A 275 -5.43 -3.89 15.31
C VAL A 275 -6.22 -4.25 14.05
N ARG A 276 -5.86 -5.38 13.42
CA ARG A 276 -6.63 -5.97 12.32
C ARG A 276 -7.79 -6.78 12.85
N MET A 277 -8.97 -6.59 12.26
CA MET A 277 -10.18 -7.29 12.66
C MET A 277 -10.09 -8.81 12.44
N LEU A 278 -9.46 -9.25 11.34
CA LEU A 278 -9.24 -10.68 11.08
C LEU A 278 -8.38 -11.34 12.17
N SER A 279 -7.33 -10.66 12.64
CA SER A 279 -6.45 -11.18 13.69
C SER A 279 -7.20 -11.42 15.00
N ILE A 280 -8.24 -10.64 15.29
CA ILE A 280 -9.11 -10.83 16.46
C ILE A 280 -9.98 -12.07 16.28
N SER A 281 -10.58 -12.23 15.11
CA SER A 281 -11.50 -13.35 14.80
C SER A 281 -10.81 -14.71 14.87
N VAL A 282 -9.50 -14.77 14.60
CA VAL A 282 -8.71 -16.02 14.68
C VAL A 282 -8.31 -16.36 16.11
N VAL A 283 -8.15 -15.37 16.99
CA VAL A 283 -7.68 -15.58 18.37
C VAL A 283 -8.85 -15.91 19.32
N GLN A 284 -10.10 -15.59 18.96
CA GLN A 284 -11.26 -16.06 19.70
C GLN A 284 -11.55 -17.54 19.37
N PRO A 285 -11.41 -18.47 20.34
CA PRO A 285 -12.04 -19.78 20.22
C PRO A 285 -13.56 -19.57 20.23
N GLN A 286 -14.31 -20.41 19.52
CA GLN A 286 -15.78 -20.44 19.58
C GLN A 286 -16.29 -20.69 21.01
N HIS A 287 -16.33 -19.65 21.84
CA HIS A 287 -16.99 -19.67 23.14
C HIS A 287 -18.42 -19.17 22.94
N ASP A 288 -19.25 -20.01 22.33
CA ASP A 288 -20.70 -19.89 22.42
C ASP A 288 -21.35 -21.28 22.35
N PHE A 289 -21.30 -22.00 23.48
CA PHE A 289 -22.27 -23.03 23.81
C PHE A 289 -22.30 -23.23 25.32
N SER A 290 -23.08 -22.42 26.05
CA SER A 290 -23.62 -22.74 27.38
C SER A 290 -24.61 -21.68 27.88
N SER A 291 -25.84 -21.72 27.35
CA SER A 291 -27.12 -21.51 28.05
C SER A 291 -28.17 -21.39 26.95
N VAL A 292 -29.13 -22.30 26.82
CA VAL A 292 -30.27 -22.46 27.71
C VAL A 292 -30.70 -23.93 27.68
N GLN A 293 -30.71 -24.57 28.87
CA GLN A 293 -31.58 -25.72 29.10
C GLN A 293 -33.02 -25.22 29.11
N ASN A 294 -33.84 -25.69 28.16
CA ASN A 294 -35.21 -26.10 28.45
C ASN A 294 -35.73 -26.99 27.31
N THR A 295 -36.15 -28.19 27.70
CA THR A 295 -36.68 -29.30 26.93
C THR A 295 -37.88 -28.93 26.05
N THR A 296 -37.92 -29.36 24.79
CA THR A 296 -39.07 -30.09 24.21
C THR A 296 -38.66 -30.92 22.97
N SER A 297 -39.00 -32.21 23.01
CA SER A 297 -39.10 -33.28 21.98
C SER A 297 -38.59 -33.12 20.54
N LEU A 298 -37.89 -34.16 20.07
CA LEU A 298 -37.60 -34.52 18.67
C LEU A 298 -38.86 -34.68 17.78
N PRO A 299 -38.70 -34.43 16.46
CA PRO A 299 -39.17 -35.37 15.44
C PRO A 299 -38.06 -35.70 14.38
N PRO A 300 -38.28 -36.69 13.48
CA PRO A 300 -37.23 -37.59 13.01
C PRO A 300 -36.53 -37.19 11.70
N SER A 301 -35.27 -37.64 11.63
CA SER A 301 -34.47 -38.11 10.49
C SER A 301 -34.82 -37.72 9.05
N GLY A 302 -33.86 -37.09 8.36
CA GLY A 302 -33.72 -37.19 6.90
C GLY A 302 -33.27 -35.94 6.15
N ALA A 303 -32.06 -35.40 6.40
CA ALA A 303 -31.41 -34.49 5.46
C ALA A 303 -29.87 -34.51 5.61
N PRO A 304 -29.10 -34.47 4.50
CA PRO A 304 -27.63 -34.50 4.55
C PRO A 304 -27.08 -33.15 5.08
N PRO A 305 -25.91 -33.18 5.76
CA PRO A 305 -25.36 -31.98 6.40
C PRO A 305 -24.97 -30.93 5.35
N GLN A 306 -25.58 -29.75 5.44
CA GLN A 306 -25.14 -28.59 4.66
C GLN A 306 -23.85 -27.99 5.25
N PRO A 307 -22.95 -27.46 4.42
CA PRO A 307 -21.76 -26.77 4.90
C PRO A 307 -22.15 -25.51 5.66
N SER A 308 -21.83 -25.46 6.94
CA SER A 308 -22.00 -24.31 7.81
C SER A 308 -21.20 -23.13 7.27
N ARG A 309 -21.90 -22.05 6.90
CA ARG A 309 -21.33 -20.74 6.61
C ARG A 309 -20.58 -20.24 7.85
N PRO A 310 -19.42 -19.55 7.71
CA PRO A 310 -18.83 -18.82 8.83
C PRO A 310 -19.84 -17.77 9.31
N HIS A 311 -20.17 -17.81 10.60
CA HIS A 311 -21.02 -16.80 11.22
C HIS A 311 -20.27 -15.46 11.19
N SER A 312 -20.77 -14.50 10.42
CA SER A 312 -20.35 -13.10 10.52
C SER A 312 -20.82 -12.57 11.89
N HIS A 313 -19.89 -12.30 12.80
CA HIS A 313 -20.21 -11.58 14.04
C HIS A 313 -20.84 -10.24 13.67
N GLN A 314 -22.06 -9.98 14.15
CA GLN A 314 -22.80 -8.75 13.87
C GLN A 314 -22.17 -7.60 14.67
N ILE A 315 -21.41 -6.75 13.98
CA ILE A 315 -20.92 -5.47 14.51
C ILE A 315 -22.13 -4.56 14.76
N SER A 316 -22.15 -3.85 15.88
CA SER A 316 -23.22 -2.88 16.21
C SER A 316 -23.36 -1.78 15.15
N ASP A 317 -24.60 -1.44 14.76
CA ASP A 317 -24.89 -0.44 13.71
C ASP A 317 -24.23 0.93 13.96
N GLN A 318 -24.09 1.35 15.22
CA GLN A 318 -23.43 2.62 15.60
C GLN A 318 -21.90 2.59 15.44
N VAL A 319 -21.31 1.40 15.55
CA VAL A 319 -19.88 1.17 15.35
C VAL A 319 -19.63 0.98 13.86
N HIS A 320 -20.53 0.30 13.12
CA HIS A 320 -20.50 0.21 11.67
C HIS A 320 -20.48 1.61 11.01
N GLU A 321 -21.36 2.54 11.40
CA GLU A 321 -21.36 3.91 10.86
C GLU A 321 -20.08 4.71 11.19
N ARG A 322 -19.54 4.59 12.41
CA ARG A 322 -18.27 5.24 12.79
C ARG A 322 -17.06 4.62 12.09
N LEU A 323 -17.05 3.29 11.99
CA LEU A 323 -16.06 2.53 11.26
C LEU A 323 -16.09 2.90 9.78
N LEU A 324 -17.25 3.02 9.13
CA LEU A 324 -17.31 3.44 7.72
C LEU A 324 -16.67 4.82 7.48
N HIS A 325 -16.79 5.76 8.43
CA HIS A 325 -16.19 7.09 8.31
C HIS A 325 -14.66 7.11 8.58
N GLU A 326 -14.16 6.33 9.54
CA GLU A 326 -12.75 6.35 9.96
C GLU A 326 -11.91 5.17 9.44
N GLN A 327 -12.53 4.10 8.92
CA GLN A 327 -11.83 2.90 8.47
C GLN A 327 -10.87 3.17 7.32
N HIS A 328 -11.23 4.07 6.40
CA HIS A 328 -10.30 4.49 5.36
C HIS A 328 -9.03 5.12 5.97
N ALA A 329 -9.18 5.91 7.04
CA ALA A 329 -8.05 6.51 7.75
C ALA A 329 -7.25 5.45 8.54
N TYR A 330 -7.88 4.54 9.27
CA TYR A 330 -7.16 3.49 10.02
C TYR A 330 -6.46 2.49 9.09
N ARG A 331 -7.09 2.15 7.96
CA ARG A 331 -6.48 1.35 6.90
C ARG A 331 -5.21 2.03 6.41
N THR A 332 -5.28 3.30 6.04
CA THR A 332 -4.11 3.99 5.49
C THR A 332 -3.02 4.28 6.53
N MET A 333 -3.37 4.46 7.81
CA MET A 333 -2.41 4.59 8.92
C MET A 333 -1.58 3.32 9.17
N SER A 334 -1.96 2.19 8.59
CA SER A 334 -1.19 0.94 8.63
C SER A 334 -0.38 0.67 7.35
N MET A 335 -0.47 1.58 6.37
CA MET A 335 0.17 1.42 5.06
C MET A 335 1.33 2.38 4.88
N LEU A 336 2.40 1.88 4.26
CA LEU A 336 3.56 2.67 3.85
C LEU A 336 3.65 2.68 2.32
N ARG A 337 3.79 3.86 1.71
CA ARG A 337 4.09 3.94 0.27
C ARG A 337 5.52 3.46 0.03
N VAL A 338 5.69 2.47 -0.86
CA VAL A 338 7.00 1.87 -1.16
C VAL A 338 7.23 1.72 -2.67
N PRO A 339 8.46 1.90 -3.16
CA PRO A 339 8.81 1.55 -4.53
C PRO A 339 9.04 0.04 -4.69
N LEU A 340 9.16 -0.40 -5.93
CA LEU A 340 9.72 -1.69 -6.32
C LEU A 340 11.24 -1.53 -6.50
N LEU A 341 12.03 -2.43 -5.93
CA LEU A 341 13.48 -2.48 -6.19
C LEU A 341 13.77 -3.44 -7.35
N ASP A 342 14.40 -2.92 -8.41
CA ASP A 342 15.06 -3.77 -9.41
C ASP A 342 16.39 -4.26 -8.81
N ARG A 343 16.46 -5.56 -8.48
CA ARG A 343 17.66 -6.17 -7.90
C ARG A 343 18.89 -6.12 -8.82
N ARG A 344 18.69 -6.01 -10.13
CA ARG A 344 19.78 -6.02 -11.12
C ARG A 344 20.42 -4.65 -11.26
N THR A 345 19.62 -3.58 -11.22
CA THR A 345 20.13 -2.21 -11.40
C THR A 345 20.28 -1.45 -10.09
N GLY A 346 19.54 -1.83 -9.04
CA GLY A 346 19.43 -1.08 -7.79
C GLY A 346 18.43 0.08 -7.86
N ASP A 347 17.71 0.23 -8.98
CA ASP A 347 16.77 1.32 -9.20
C ASP A 347 15.45 1.09 -8.46
N LEU A 348 14.80 2.20 -8.10
CA LEU A 348 13.52 2.21 -7.39
C LEU A 348 12.40 2.70 -8.32
N ASP A 349 11.45 1.82 -8.63
CA ASP A 349 10.26 2.13 -9.43
C ASP A 349 9.06 2.41 -8.51
N TRP A 350 8.58 3.66 -8.51
CA TRP A 350 7.44 4.09 -7.68
C TRP A 350 6.07 3.80 -8.31
N GLY A 351 6.08 3.25 -9.52
CA GLY A 351 4.92 3.06 -10.36
C GLY A 351 4.43 4.36 -10.99
N VAL A 352 3.80 4.23 -12.14
CA VAL A 352 3.19 5.33 -12.89
C VAL A 352 1.69 5.12 -13.06
N SER A 353 0.92 6.20 -13.15
CA SER A 353 -0.48 6.17 -13.55
C SER A 353 -0.65 6.63 -14.99
N CYS A 354 -1.69 6.13 -15.66
CA CYS A 354 -2.07 6.57 -17.00
C CYS A 354 -2.77 7.93 -16.93
N LEU A 355 -2.24 8.96 -17.60
CA LEU A 355 -2.82 10.31 -17.63
C LEU A 355 -4.28 10.28 -18.13
N ALA A 356 -4.53 9.53 -19.19
CA ALA A 356 -5.86 9.40 -19.79
C ALA A 356 -6.87 8.73 -18.86
N CYS A 357 -6.49 7.65 -18.16
CA CYS A 357 -7.40 7.01 -17.21
C CYS A 357 -7.74 7.94 -16.04
N SER A 358 -6.76 8.72 -15.57
CA SER A 358 -6.93 9.60 -14.42
C SER A 358 -7.79 10.82 -14.70
N PHE A 359 -7.68 11.42 -15.89
CA PHE A 359 -8.31 12.72 -16.19
C PHE A 359 -9.35 12.70 -17.32
N GLY A 360 -9.45 11.57 -18.03
CA GLY A 360 -10.44 11.38 -19.08
C GLY A 360 -11.87 11.16 -18.57
N PRO A 361 -12.85 11.11 -19.48
CA PRO A 361 -14.24 10.81 -19.14
C PRO A 361 -14.37 9.46 -18.43
N GLN A 362 -15.30 9.41 -17.47
CA GLN A 362 -15.62 8.19 -16.72
C GLN A 362 -16.55 7.29 -17.52
N ASP A 363 -16.04 6.73 -18.62
CA ASP A 363 -16.65 5.64 -19.35
C ASP A 363 -15.86 4.35 -19.07
N GLU A 364 -16.53 3.27 -18.71
CA GLU A 364 -15.91 1.96 -18.44
C GLU A 364 -15.58 1.20 -19.73
N GLY A 365 -16.01 1.70 -20.90
CA GLY A 365 -15.61 1.18 -22.21
C GLY A 365 -14.16 1.51 -22.64
N HIS A 366 -13.76 0.97 -23.80
CA HIS A 366 -12.56 1.40 -24.54
C HIS A 366 -11.20 1.18 -23.82
N GLY A 367 -11.17 0.19 -22.92
CA GLY A 367 -9.97 -0.24 -22.21
C GLY A 367 -9.40 0.76 -21.19
N ARG A 368 -10.24 1.69 -20.72
CA ARG A 368 -9.95 2.52 -19.55
C ARG A 368 -9.85 1.63 -18.29
N CYS A 369 -8.96 2.00 -17.37
CA CYS A 369 -8.81 1.34 -16.07
C CYS A 369 -9.04 2.32 -14.92
N ASP A 370 -9.09 1.79 -13.69
CA ASP A 370 -9.19 2.59 -12.46
C ASP A 370 -8.10 3.68 -12.43
N PRO A 371 -8.45 4.96 -12.23
CA PRO A 371 -7.50 6.07 -12.04
C PRO A 371 -6.44 5.83 -10.95
N ASN A 372 -6.75 5.01 -9.95
CA ASN A 372 -5.86 4.69 -8.85
C ASN A 372 -4.89 3.55 -9.20
N ASN A 373 -5.02 2.93 -10.37
CA ASN A 373 -4.07 1.93 -10.81
C ASN A 373 -2.71 2.60 -11.06
N LEU A 374 -1.68 1.93 -10.53
CA LEU A 374 -0.31 2.18 -10.89
C LEU A 374 0.22 0.99 -11.69
N TYR A 375 1.24 1.25 -12.47
CA TYR A 375 1.87 0.26 -13.33
C TYR A 375 3.39 0.38 -13.19
N THR A 376 4.09 -0.74 -13.33
CA THR A 376 5.50 -0.69 -13.74
C THR A 376 5.58 -0.15 -15.17
N LYS A 377 6.78 0.21 -15.63
CA LYS A 377 6.98 0.62 -17.03
C LYS A 377 6.45 -0.41 -18.03
N SER A 378 6.73 -1.70 -17.81
CA SER A 378 6.21 -2.78 -18.66
C SER A 378 4.70 -2.93 -18.57
N GLY A 379 4.14 -2.91 -17.36
CA GLY A 379 2.69 -3.01 -17.16
C GLY A 379 1.92 -1.86 -17.82
N TYR A 380 2.50 -0.66 -17.85
CA TYR A 380 1.89 0.46 -18.55
C TYR A 380 1.89 0.26 -20.07
N ILE A 381 2.97 -0.27 -20.65
CA ILE A 381 3.03 -0.55 -22.09
C ILE A 381 1.93 -1.55 -22.48
N GLU A 382 1.67 -2.55 -21.66
CA GLU A 382 0.56 -3.50 -21.86
C GLU A 382 -0.81 -2.83 -21.73
N HIS A 383 -0.99 -1.94 -20.74
CA HIS A 383 -2.20 -1.15 -20.57
C HIS A 383 -2.44 -0.23 -21.78
N PHE A 384 -1.40 0.43 -22.28
CA PHE A 384 -1.48 1.35 -23.41
C PHE A 384 -2.05 0.70 -24.67
N GLN A 385 -1.75 -0.58 -24.92
CA GLN A 385 -2.32 -1.30 -26.08
C GLN A 385 -3.85 -1.42 -26.02
N LYS A 386 -4.43 -1.32 -24.82
CA LYS A 386 -5.86 -1.48 -24.57
C LYS A 386 -6.58 -0.13 -24.38
N CYS A 387 -5.88 0.89 -23.88
CA CYS A 387 -6.46 2.18 -23.53
C CYS A 387 -6.55 3.11 -24.75
N GLU A 388 -7.72 3.10 -25.43
CA GLU A 388 -7.94 3.93 -26.62
C GLU A 388 -7.76 5.42 -26.33
N LEU A 389 -8.19 5.89 -25.16
CA LEU A 389 -8.03 7.28 -24.78
C LEU A 389 -6.57 7.68 -24.67
N SER A 390 -5.71 6.83 -24.10
CA SER A 390 -4.28 7.08 -24.03
C SER A 390 -3.64 7.13 -25.42
N GLN A 391 -4.06 6.26 -26.34
CA GLN A 391 -3.61 6.28 -27.74
C GLN A 391 -4.02 7.57 -28.47
N ARG A 392 -5.23 8.07 -28.21
CA ARG A 392 -5.71 9.36 -28.75
C ARG A 392 -4.95 10.54 -28.16
N VAL A 393 -4.67 10.51 -26.85
CA VAL A 393 -3.82 11.53 -26.20
C VAL A 393 -2.44 11.55 -26.84
N ARG A 394 -1.83 10.39 -27.10
CA ARG A 394 -0.54 10.31 -27.81
C ARG A 394 -0.59 11.02 -29.15
N THR A 395 -1.60 10.72 -29.97
CA THR A 395 -1.79 11.36 -31.28
C THR A 395 -1.91 12.88 -31.14
N LYS A 396 -2.68 13.35 -30.15
CA LYS A 396 -2.85 14.78 -29.88
C LYS A 396 -1.55 15.46 -29.48
N ILE A 397 -0.74 14.81 -28.64
CA ILE A 397 0.57 15.30 -28.22
C ILE A 397 1.51 15.40 -29.43
N SER A 398 1.57 14.37 -30.28
CA SER A 398 2.36 14.40 -31.51
C SER A 398 1.95 15.54 -32.44
N GLU A 399 0.66 15.80 -32.62
CA GLU A 399 0.16 16.95 -33.39
C GLU A 399 0.66 18.28 -32.81
N CYS A 400 0.63 18.45 -31.49
CA CYS A 400 1.10 19.68 -30.84
C CYS A 400 2.59 19.93 -31.07
N PHE A 401 3.42 18.89 -30.96
CA PHE A 401 4.85 19.00 -31.22
C PHE A 401 5.16 19.27 -32.70
N HIS A 402 4.42 18.64 -33.63
CA HIS A 402 4.54 18.94 -35.06
C HIS A 402 4.19 20.40 -35.40
N LEU A 403 3.28 21.01 -34.65
CA LEU A 403 2.92 22.43 -34.78
C LEU A 403 3.92 23.38 -34.10
N GLY A 404 5.02 22.86 -33.55
CA GLY A 404 6.05 23.66 -32.88
C GLY A 404 5.60 24.28 -31.55
N ARG A 405 4.56 23.72 -30.92
CA ARG A 405 4.09 24.20 -29.63
C ARG A 405 5.14 23.95 -28.55
N ARG A 406 5.23 24.88 -27.61
CA ARG A 406 6.08 24.71 -26.42
C ARG A 406 5.42 23.71 -25.47
N GLU A 407 6.24 23.06 -24.66
CA GLU A 407 5.82 22.05 -23.70
C GLU A 407 4.67 22.49 -22.77
N ASP A 408 4.72 23.72 -22.26
CA ASP A 408 3.67 24.33 -21.44
C ASP A 408 2.31 24.44 -22.17
N GLU A 409 2.34 24.69 -23.48
CA GLU A 409 1.14 24.79 -24.32
C GLU A 409 0.56 23.42 -24.69
N VAL A 410 1.39 22.38 -24.77
CA VAL A 410 0.95 20.99 -24.99
C VAL A 410 0.06 20.54 -23.83
N CYS A 411 0.45 20.91 -22.60
CA CYS A 411 -0.25 20.55 -21.38
C CYS A 411 -1.71 21.02 -21.38
N ASP A 412 -1.92 22.31 -21.61
CA ASP A 412 -3.26 22.91 -21.62
C ASP A 412 -4.14 22.29 -22.71
N VAL A 413 -3.55 21.99 -23.88
CA VAL A 413 -4.28 21.34 -24.99
C VAL A 413 -4.69 19.92 -24.61
N VAL A 414 -3.81 19.13 -23.99
CA VAL A 414 -4.10 17.75 -23.58
C VAL A 414 -5.16 17.70 -22.49
N VAL A 415 -5.05 18.57 -21.48
CA VAL A 415 -6.04 18.67 -20.41
C VAL A 415 -7.40 19.08 -20.97
N HIS A 416 -7.44 20.11 -21.83
CA HIS A 416 -8.67 20.54 -22.48
C HIS A 416 -9.26 19.44 -23.37
N PHE A 417 -8.41 18.68 -24.07
CA PHE A 417 -8.84 17.52 -24.85
C PHE A 417 -9.49 16.47 -23.95
N LEU A 418 -8.83 16.05 -22.86
CA LEU A 418 -9.31 15.02 -21.94
C LEU A 418 -10.63 15.40 -21.25
N ILE A 419 -10.76 16.66 -20.82
CA ILE A 419 -11.97 17.15 -20.13
C ILE A 419 -13.18 17.21 -21.07
N ASN A 420 -12.99 17.59 -22.33
CA ASN A 420 -14.07 17.77 -23.30
C ASN A 420 -14.29 16.54 -24.20
N PHE A 421 -13.51 15.48 -24.01
CA PHE A 421 -13.61 14.29 -24.84
C PHE A 421 -14.93 13.55 -24.56
N THR A 422 -15.63 13.19 -25.64
CA THR A 422 -16.83 12.34 -25.61
C THR A 422 -16.65 11.25 -26.68
N TYR A 423 -17.03 10.02 -26.35
CA TYR A 423 -16.87 8.86 -27.23
C TYR A 423 -17.88 8.83 -28.37
#